data_AF-A0A0D2TSN0-F1
#
_entry.id   AF-A0A0D2TSN0-F1
#
_cell.length_a   1.000
_cell.length_b   1.000
_cell.length_c   1.000
_cell.angle_alpha   90.00
_cell.angle_beta   90.00
_cell.angle_gamma   90.00
#
_symmetry.space_group_name_H-M   'P 1'
#
loop_
_entity.id
_entity.type
_entity.pdbx_description
1 polymer ?
#
loop_
_entity_poly.entity_id
_entity_poly.type
_entity_poly.pdbx_seq_one_letter_code
_entity_poly.pdbx_strand_id
1 'polypeptide(L)'
;MIISHLPFQVLQAPLTRSMPMLSKSQCNSLTFKNVGDPDLDHKCWERPENMKEKRPLTQVNITVPGTEVAAETAAAMASASLVFKTSNSAYSSTLLKHAKQLFNFADKYPASYSENIPEVATYYNSTGYGDELLWAASWLYHATGDRSYLDYATGENGKQFASWGSPTWFSWDNKNAGTQVLLSRLSLFGAKGVSGNSGLRNYRSSAEGVMCGLLPKSPSATSSRTDGGLVWISEWNALQHPVASAFLAALYSDYMLTSQTAKITCGDHSFKPSDLRKLAKSQADYVLGKNPLKMSFLVGYGDKYPQYVHHRGASIPADATTGCTDGFKWLDSTEPNPNVAVGGLVGGPFLNETYIDSRNNSKQAEPTTYNSALIVGLLSSLVTTSSAVKSFT
;
A
#
# COMPACT_ATOMS: atom_id res chain seq x y z
N MET A 1 -17.04 -4.46 -3.29
CA MET A 1 -16.60 -4.98 -4.60
C MET A 1 -16.49 -3.81 -5.56
N ILE A 2 -15.37 -3.08 -5.49
CA ILE A 2 -14.88 -2.25 -6.59
C ILE A 2 -14.23 -3.27 -7.55
N ILE A 3 -14.22 -3.04 -8.86
CA ILE A 3 -13.85 -3.99 -9.95
C ILE A 3 -15.09 -4.69 -10.53
N SER A 4 -15.78 -4.00 -11.45
CA SER A 4 -16.81 -4.63 -12.29
C SER A 4 -16.41 -4.81 -13.76
N HIS A 5 -15.29 -4.25 -14.25
CA HIS A 5 -15.01 -4.26 -15.71
C HIS A 5 -13.55 -4.44 -16.15
N LEU A 6 -12.56 -4.59 -15.26
CA LEU A 6 -11.27 -5.22 -15.62
C LEU A 6 -11.46 -6.73 -15.48
N PRO A 7 -10.89 -7.59 -16.36
CA PRO A 7 -11.03 -9.03 -16.22
C PRO A 7 -10.59 -9.41 -14.81
N PHE A 8 -11.55 -9.79 -13.97
CA PHE A 8 -11.41 -10.04 -12.54
C PHE A 8 -10.26 -11.04 -12.25
N GLN A 9 -9.95 -11.89 -13.23
CA GLN A 9 -8.85 -12.84 -13.27
C GLN A 9 -7.45 -12.17 -13.26
N VAL A 10 -7.26 -11.02 -13.90
CA VAL A 10 -5.95 -10.33 -13.98
C VAL A 10 -5.54 -9.73 -12.63
N LEU A 11 -6.50 -9.33 -11.79
CA LEU A 11 -6.23 -8.85 -10.42
C LEU A 11 -6.19 -9.98 -9.39
N GLN A 12 -6.88 -11.10 -9.64
CA GLN A 12 -6.76 -12.30 -8.82
C GLN A 12 -5.42 -13.00 -9.03
N ALA A 13 -4.85 -12.99 -10.23
CA ALA A 13 -3.59 -13.69 -10.52
C ALA A 13 -2.42 -13.27 -9.60
N PRO A 14 -2.15 -11.96 -9.37
CA PRO A 14 -1.18 -11.53 -8.36
C PRO A 14 -1.48 -12.05 -6.95
N LEU A 15 -2.74 -12.00 -6.51
CA LEU A 15 -3.17 -12.50 -5.21
C LEU A 15 -2.99 -14.03 -5.09
N THR A 16 -3.26 -14.79 -6.16
CA THR A 16 -3.02 -16.24 -6.19
C THR A 16 -1.54 -16.62 -6.21
N ARG A 17 -0.63 -15.68 -6.54
CA ARG A 17 0.83 -15.91 -6.47
C ARG A 17 1.40 -15.56 -5.09
N SER A 18 0.94 -14.48 -4.47
CA SER A 18 1.46 -14.04 -3.17
C SER A 18 0.87 -14.81 -1.98
N MET A 19 -0.44 -15.08 -1.99
CA MET A 19 -1.12 -15.68 -0.83
C MET A 19 -0.67 -17.11 -0.50
N PRO A 20 -0.33 -18.00 -1.46
CA PRO A 20 0.24 -19.31 -1.12
C PRO A 20 1.62 -19.25 -0.48
N MET A 21 2.43 -18.22 -0.77
CA MET A 21 3.72 -18.02 -0.08
C MET A 21 3.50 -17.71 1.39
N LEU A 22 2.46 -16.92 1.69
CA LEU A 22 2.06 -16.55 3.04
C LEU A 22 1.34 -17.69 3.78
N SER A 23 0.61 -18.58 3.08
CA SER A 23 -0.14 -19.68 3.69
C SER A 23 0.70 -20.95 3.95
N LYS A 24 1.96 -21.01 3.51
CA LYS A 24 2.88 -22.15 3.76
C LYS A 24 3.44 -22.19 5.19
N SER A 25 2.96 -21.35 6.12
CA SER A 25 3.27 -21.43 7.54
C SER A 25 2.48 -22.59 8.18
N GLN A 26 3.16 -23.65 8.64
CA GLN A 26 2.52 -24.81 9.27
C GLN A 26 1.98 -24.50 10.68
N CYS A 27 0.92 -25.23 11.06
CA CYS A 27 0.02 -25.01 12.20
C CYS A 27 0.63 -24.88 13.61
N ASN A 28 1.93 -25.12 13.83
CA ASN A 28 2.54 -25.04 15.16
C ASN A 28 3.56 -23.89 15.31
N SER A 29 3.83 -23.15 14.22
CA SER A 29 4.63 -21.93 14.23
C SER A 29 4.13 -20.98 13.13
N LEU A 30 3.29 -20.02 13.54
CA LEU A 30 2.93 -18.88 12.69
C LEU A 30 4.23 -18.15 12.34
N THR A 31 4.61 -18.22 11.07
CA THR A 31 5.95 -17.82 10.61
C THR A 31 5.78 -16.86 9.43
N PHE A 32 6.01 -15.57 9.67
CA PHE A 32 6.41 -14.65 8.60
C PHE A 32 7.84 -14.99 8.18
N LYS A 33 8.18 -14.76 6.91
CA LYS A 33 9.41 -15.26 6.29
C LYS A 33 10.04 -14.18 5.41
N ASN A 34 11.20 -13.65 5.82
CA ASN A 34 12.12 -12.99 4.88
C ASN A 34 13.04 -14.05 4.25
N VAL A 35 13.24 -14.00 2.94
CA VAL A 35 14.03 -15.00 2.19
C VAL A 35 15.13 -14.32 1.42
N GLY A 36 16.36 -14.55 1.87
CA GLY A 36 17.55 -13.84 1.39
C GLY A 36 18.13 -12.97 2.50
N ASP A 37 19.45 -12.86 2.46
CA ASP A 37 20.18 -11.87 3.26
C ASP A 37 20.34 -10.63 2.38
N PRO A 38 19.82 -9.46 2.81
CA PRO A 38 19.80 -8.28 1.96
C PRO A 38 21.21 -7.73 1.67
N ASP A 39 22.17 -7.89 2.60
CA ASP A 39 23.55 -7.46 2.37
C ASP A 39 24.24 -8.35 1.32
N LEU A 40 23.99 -9.66 1.35
CA LEU A 40 24.52 -10.58 0.35
C LEU A 40 23.83 -10.38 -1.01
N ASP A 41 22.51 -10.24 -1.03
CA ASP A 41 21.73 -10.00 -2.26
C ASP A 41 22.15 -8.68 -2.93
N HIS A 42 22.34 -7.62 -2.13
CA HIS A 42 22.67 -6.30 -2.66
C HIS A 42 24.13 -6.14 -3.09
N LYS A 43 25.03 -7.03 -2.64
CA LYS A 43 26.42 -7.13 -3.15
C LYS A 43 26.52 -7.80 -4.51
N CYS A 44 25.40 -8.27 -5.06
CA CYS A 44 25.32 -8.91 -6.36
C CYS A 44 24.40 -8.12 -7.30
N TRP A 45 24.78 -8.06 -8.59
CA TRP A 45 23.94 -7.53 -9.67
C TRP A 45 23.75 -8.59 -10.75
N GLU A 46 23.08 -9.68 -10.39
CA GLU A 46 22.85 -10.79 -11.30
C GLU A 46 21.36 -11.00 -11.60
N ARG A 47 21.06 -11.82 -12.60
CA ARG A 47 19.69 -12.22 -12.88
C ARG A 47 19.16 -13.09 -11.75
N PRO A 48 17.89 -12.91 -11.34
CA PRO A 48 17.31 -13.71 -10.27
C PRO A 48 17.30 -15.21 -10.59
N GLU A 49 17.24 -15.61 -11.86
CA GLU A 49 17.30 -17.02 -12.26
C GLU A 49 18.72 -17.62 -12.16
N ASN A 50 19.76 -16.78 -12.10
CA ASN A 50 21.16 -17.18 -12.07
C ASN A 50 21.78 -17.14 -10.66
N MET A 51 21.04 -16.62 -9.67
CA MET A 51 21.47 -16.52 -8.26
C MET A 51 21.89 -17.89 -7.71
N LYS A 52 23.06 -17.93 -7.05
CA LYS A 52 23.65 -19.15 -6.48
C LYS A 52 23.96 -19.01 -4.99
N GLU A 53 23.90 -17.79 -4.47
CA GLU A 53 24.13 -17.48 -3.08
C GLU A 53 23.10 -18.18 -2.18
N LYS A 54 23.51 -18.42 -0.93
CA LYS A 54 22.56 -18.93 0.07
C LYS A 54 21.53 -17.85 0.33
N ARG A 55 20.25 -18.22 0.25
CA ARG A 55 19.11 -17.35 0.60
C ARG A 55 18.53 -17.80 1.93
N PRO A 56 19.07 -17.34 3.07
CA PRO A 56 18.62 -17.77 4.38
C PRO A 56 17.18 -17.36 4.61
N LEU A 57 16.54 -18.08 5.53
CA LEU A 57 15.16 -17.86 5.91
C LEU A 57 15.12 -17.24 7.30
N THR A 58 14.74 -15.96 7.39
CA THR A 58 14.50 -15.28 8.66
C THR A 58 13.01 -15.38 9.00
N GLN A 59 12.69 -15.72 10.25
CA GLN A 59 11.32 -15.96 10.68
C GLN A 59 10.97 -15.19 11.94
N VAL A 60 9.72 -14.73 12.02
CA VAL A 60 9.13 -14.31 13.29
C VAL A 60 8.41 -15.49 13.93
N ASN A 61 8.46 -15.58 15.25
CA ASN A 61 7.82 -16.61 16.05
C ASN A 61 7.63 -16.12 17.50
N ILE A 62 7.26 -16.99 18.43
CA ILE A 62 7.00 -16.59 19.83
C ILE A 62 8.25 -16.12 20.59
N THR A 63 9.46 -16.50 20.16
CA THR A 63 10.73 -16.08 20.79
C THR A 63 11.37 -14.89 20.08
N VAL A 64 11.04 -14.68 18.81
CA VAL A 64 11.44 -13.53 17.98
C VAL A 64 10.18 -12.95 17.33
N PRO A 65 9.31 -12.23 18.08
CA PRO A 65 8.05 -11.76 17.54
C PRO A 65 8.24 -10.62 16.52
N GLY A 66 7.19 -10.38 15.73
CA GLY A 66 7.16 -9.29 14.75
C GLY A 66 5.72 -8.95 14.43
N THR A 67 5.18 -8.00 15.18
CA THR A 67 3.75 -7.68 15.19
C THR A 67 3.31 -7.05 13.88
N GLU A 68 4.09 -6.13 13.31
CA GLU A 68 3.77 -5.42 12.08
C GLU A 68 3.56 -6.39 10.93
N VAL A 69 4.58 -7.22 10.66
CA VAL A 69 4.56 -8.17 9.54
C VAL A 69 3.48 -9.24 9.70
N ALA A 70 3.22 -9.68 10.94
CA ALA A 70 2.15 -10.65 11.21
C ALA A 70 0.76 -10.03 11.03
N ALA A 71 0.54 -8.83 11.55
CA ALA A 71 -0.73 -8.11 11.43
C ALA A 71 -1.01 -7.64 9.99
N GLU A 72 -0.01 -7.13 9.26
CA GLU A 72 -0.16 -6.78 7.84
C GLU A 72 -0.46 -8.02 6.99
N THR A 73 0.19 -9.16 7.29
CA THR A 73 -0.15 -10.44 6.63
C THR A 73 -1.58 -10.88 6.95
N ALA A 74 -2.04 -10.69 8.20
CA ALA A 74 -3.42 -10.96 8.57
C ALA A 74 -4.41 -10.07 7.79
N ALA A 75 -4.12 -8.76 7.66
CA ALA A 75 -4.90 -7.82 6.87
C ALA A 75 -4.97 -8.23 5.39
N ALA A 76 -3.83 -8.61 4.81
CA ALA A 76 -3.73 -9.06 3.42
C ALA A 76 -4.55 -10.35 3.17
N MET A 77 -4.47 -11.33 4.07
CA MET A 77 -5.25 -12.57 3.95
C MET A 77 -6.74 -12.34 4.20
N ALA A 78 -7.11 -11.51 5.17
CA ALA A 78 -8.51 -11.18 5.47
C ALA A 78 -9.15 -10.45 4.28
N SER A 79 -8.48 -9.44 3.72
CA SER A 79 -8.95 -8.72 2.53
C SER A 79 -9.01 -9.62 1.29
N ALA A 80 -8.02 -10.48 1.06
CA ALA A 80 -8.05 -11.45 -0.04
C ALA A 80 -9.18 -12.47 0.12
N SER A 81 -9.50 -12.90 1.34
CA SER A 81 -10.64 -13.82 1.56
C SER A 81 -11.96 -13.24 1.04
N LEU A 82 -12.19 -11.93 1.17
CA LEU A 82 -13.36 -11.24 0.61
C LEU A 82 -13.39 -11.28 -0.92
N VAL A 83 -12.23 -11.18 -1.57
CA VAL A 83 -12.11 -11.25 -3.04
C VAL A 83 -12.43 -12.66 -3.56
N PHE A 84 -11.93 -13.70 -2.88
CA PHE A 84 -12.14 -15.09 -3.29
C PHE A 84 -13.45 -15.70 -2.79
N LYS A 85 -14.21 -15.01 -1.94
CA LYS A 85 -15.41 -15.53 -1.27
C LYS A 85 -16.39 -16.22 -2.23
N THR A 86 -16.63 -15.63 -3.40
CA THR A 86 -17.56 -16.19 -4.40
C THR A 86 -16.89 -17.07 -5.44
N SER A 87 -15.65 -16.74 -5.87
CA SER A 87 -14.97 -17.46 -6.95
C SER A 87 -14.23 -18.72 -6.49
N ASN A 88 -13.81 -18.77 -5.21
CA ASN A 88 -13.15 -19.93 -4.60
C ASN A 88 -13.34 -19.90 -3.08
N SER A 89 -14.51 -20.35 -2.63
CA SER A 89 -14.91 -20.31 -1.22
C SER A 89 -13.98 -21.13 -0.30
N ALA A 90 -13.50 -22.30 -0.76
CA ALA A 90 -12.57 -23.12 -0.01
C ALA A 90 -11.24 -22.38 0.25
N TYR A 91 -10.69 -21.72 -0.77
CA TYR A 91 -9.49 -20.92 -0.60
C TYR A 91 -9.73 -19.69 0.28
N SER A 92 -10.85 -19.00 0.08
CA SER A 92 -11.30 -17.90 0.96
C SER A 92 -11.33 -18.33 2.44
N SER A 93 -11.91 -19.48 2.76
CA SER A 93 -11.94 -20.00 4.13
C SER A 93 -10.55 -20.30 4.69
N THR A 94 -9.64 -20.84 3.88
CA THR A 94 -8.24 -21.06 4.28
C THR A 94 -7.53 -19.74 4.58
N LEU A 95 -7.67 -18.72 3.73
CA LEU A 95 -7.09 -17.41 3.95
C LEU A 95 -7.62 -16.77 5.24
N LEU A 96 -8.93 -16.80 5.44
CA LEU A 96 -9.55 -16.23 6.63
C LEU A 96 -9.13 -16.96 7.92
N LYS A 97 -8.95 -18.29 7.87
CA LYS A 97 -8.41 -19.06 9.00
C LYS A 97 -7.00 -18.57 9.37
N HIS A 98 -6.11 -18.45 8.39
CA HIS A 98 -4.75 -17.99 8.64
C HIS A 98 -4.69 -16.52 9.09
N ALA A 99 -5.55 -15.65 8.54
CA ALA A 99 -5.65 -14.26 8.98
C ALA A 99 -5.96 -14.15 10.48
N LYS A 100 -6.92 -14.93 10.97
CA LYS A 100 -7.25 -14.97 12.41
C LYS A 100 -6.09 -15.47 13.26
N GLN A 101 -5.39 -16.51 12.80
CA GLN A 101 -4.23 -17.06 13.51
C GLN A 101 -3.09 -16.03 13.62
N LEU A 102 -2.78 -15.34 12.52
CA LEU A 102 -1.72 -14.32 12.46
C LEU A 102 -2.04 -13.10 13.33
N PHE A 103 -3.29 -12.61 13.30
CA PHE A 103 -3.72 -11.53 14.17
C PHE A 103 -3.60 -11.91 15.65
N ASN A 104 -4.06 -13.10 16.02
CA ASN A 104 -3.94 -13.59 17.40
C ASN A 104 -2.48 -13.72 17.84
N PHE A 105 -1.56 -14.09 16.94
CA PHE A 105 -0.13 -14.11 17.23
C PHE A 105 0.42 -12.70 17.43
N ALA A 106 0.12 -11.77 16.51
CA ALA A 106 0.58 -10.39 16.55
C ALA A 106 0.15 -9.67 17.84
N ASP A 107 -1.11 -9.86 18.25
CA ASP A 107 -1.70 -9.24 19.43
C ASP A 107 -1.20 -9.88 20.74
N LYS A 108 -0.97 -11.19 20.75
CA LYS A 108 -0.51 -11.91 21.95
C LYS A 108 0.98 -11.72 22.25
N TYR A 109 1.80 -11.51 21.22
CA TYR A 109 3.26 -11.37 21.35
C TYR A 109 3.71 -10.03 20.73
N PRO A 110 3.34 -8.88 21.33
CA PRO A 110 3.65 -7.58 20.78
C PRO A 110 5.16 -7.31 20.85
N ALA A 111 5.80 -7.17 19.68
CA ALA A 111 7.15 -6.66 19.55
C ALA A 111 7.40 -6.21 18.11
N SER A 112 8.23 -5.18 17.92
CA SER A 112 8.58 -4.74 16.59
C SER A 112 9.51 -5.73 15.90
N TYR A 113 9.22 -6.10 14.66
CA TYR A 113 10.12 -6.99 13.91
C TYR A 113 11.49 -6.34 13.65
N SER A 114 11.55 -5.03 13.45
CA SER A 114 12.80 -4.32 13.13
C SER A 114 13.71 -4.15 14.34
N GLU A 115 13.16 -4.22 15.56
CA GLU A 115 13.96 -4.32 16.80
C GLU A 115 14.52 -5.73 17.01
N ASN A 116 13.71 -6.75 16.72
CA ASN A 116 14.10 -8.16 16.90
C ASN A 116 14.97 -8.71 15.76
N ILE A 117 14.92 -8.07 14.59
CA ILE A 117 15.65 -8.45 13.37
C ILE A 117 16.31 -7.16 12.80
N PRO A 118 17.33 -6.62 13.50
CA PRO A 118 17.91 -5.32 13.18
C PRO A 118 18.54 -5.29 11.78
N GLU A 119 18.93 -6.44 11.22
CA GLU A 119 19.49 -6.52 9.87
C GLU A 119 18.48 -6.10 8.79
N VAL A 120 17.17 -6.32 9.03
CA VAL A 120 16.11 -5.91 8.10
C VAL A 120 15.75 -4.43 8.29
N ALA A 121 15.98 -3.87 9.47
CA ALA A 121 15.64 -2.49 9.80
C ALA A 121 16.36 -1.46 8.91
N THR A 122 17.59 -1.76 8.46
CA THR A 122 18.33 -0.90 7.53
C THR A 122 17.61 -0.69 6.19
N TYR A 123 16.72 -1.63 5.82
CA TYR A 123 16.00 -1.64 4.54
C TYR A 123 14.54 -1.27 4.71
N TYR A 124 13.88 -1.90 5.68
CA TYR A 124 12.48 -1.68 6.04
C TYR A 124 12.44 -1.54 7.57
N ASN A 125 12.63 -0.32 8.07
CA ASN A 125 12.48 -0.02 9.49
C ASN A 125 11.00 0.25 9.84
N SER A 126 10.52 -0.29 10.96
CA SER A 126 9.19 0.03 11.47
C SER A 126 9.19 1.34 12.27
N THR A 127 8.11 2.11 12.17
CA THR A 127 7.83 3.24 13.10
C THR A 127 6.89 2.88 14.25
N GLY A 128 6.32 1.68 14.23
CA GLY A 128 5.42 1.15 15.25
C GLY A 128 4.56 0.02 14.69
N TYR A 129 3.87 -0.70 15.57
CA TYR A 129 2.99 -1.83 15.18
C TYR A 129 1.51 -1.62 15.49
N GLY A 130 1.19 -0.53 16.19
CA GLY A 130 -0.15 -0.28 16.68
C GLY A 130 -1.15 -0.10 15.54
N ASP A 131 -0.74 0.58 14.48
CA ASP A 131 -1.57 0.83 13.31
C ASP A 131 -1.76 -0.40 12.44
N GLU A 132 -0.80 -1.33 12.33
CA GLU A 132 -1.00 -2.64 11.69
C GLU A 132 -2.03 -3.48 12.46
N LEU A 133 -2.00 -3.47 13.80
CA LEU A 133 -3.00 -4.17 14.60
C LEU A 133 -4.40 -3.63 14.34
N LEU A 134 -4.56 -2.30 14.31
CA LEU A 134 -5.84 -1.66 13.98
C LEU A 134 -6.27 -1.97 12.53
N TRP A 135 -5.34 -1.97 11.59
CA TRP A 135 -5.58 -2.30 10.18
C TRP A 135 -6.04 -3.75 10.00
N ALA A 136 -5.36 -4.69 10.64
CA ALA A 136 -5.69 -6.11 10.63
C ALA A 136 -7.05 -6.39 11.26
N ALA A 137 -7.32 -5.82 12.44
CA ALA A 137 -8.62 -5.92 13.10
C ALA A 137 -9.75 -5.36 12.21
N SER A 138 -9.52 -4.22 11.55
CA SER A 138 -10.50 -3.63 10.64
C SER A 138 -10.84 -4.54 9.45
N TRP A 139 -9.83 -5.16 8.82
CA TRP A 139 -10.06 -6.12 7.73
C TRP A 139 -10.70 -7.42 8.20
N LEU A 140 -10.31 -7.93 9.37
CA LEU A 140 -10.94 -9.11 9.97
C LEU A 140 -12.40 -8.87 10.31
N TYR A 141 -12.75 -7.69 10.84
CA TYR A 141 -14.15 -7.30 11.02
C TYR A 141 -14.91 -7.35 9.69
N HIS A 142 -14.37 -6.75 8.62
CA HIS A 142 -15.02 -6.78 7.31
C HIS A 142 -15.15 -8.19 6.73
N ALA A 143 -14.17 -9.07 6.97
CA ALA A 143 -14.18 -10.44 6.47
C ALA A 143 -15.11 -11.38 7.25
N THR A 144 -15.36 -11.10 8.54
CA THR A 144 -16.04 -12.04 9.46
C THR A 144 -17.40 -11.53 9.97
N GLY A 145 -17.58 -10.22 10.08
CA GLY A 145 -18.68 -9.60 10.83
C GLY A 145 -18.56 -9.73 12.35
N ASP A 146 -17.46 -10.28 12.87
CA ASP A 146 -17.22 -10.46 14.31
C ASP A 146 -16.92 -9.12 14.99
N ARG A 147 -17.80 -8.70 15.90
CA ARG A 147 -17.71 -7.40 16.57
C ARG A 147 -16.48 -7.25 17.45
N SER A 148 -15.89 -8.34 17.94
CA SER A 148 -14.68 -8.26 18.78
C SER A 148 -13.53 -7.54 18.08
N TYR A 149 -13.37 -7.72 16.76
CA TYR A 149 -12.36 -7.00 15.98
C TYR A 149 -12.69 -5.51 15.80
N LEU A 150 -13.97 -5.16 15.67
CA LEU A 150 -14.37 -3.76 15.61
C LEU A 150 -14.18 -3.07 16.96
N ASP A 151 -14.57 -3.74 18.04
CA ASP A 151 -14.41 -3.25 19.41
C ASP A 151 -12.92 -3.09 19.75
N TYR A 152 -12.07 -4.02 19.30
CA TYR A 152 -10.61 -3.89 19.37
C TYR A 152 -10.16 -2.59 18.68
N ALA A 153 -10.56 -2.37 17.42
CA ALA A 153 -10.11 -1.21 16.66
C ALA A 153 -10.68 0.13 17.16
N THR A 154 -11.81 0.13 17.86
CA THR A 154 -12.55 1.35 18.25
C THR A 154 -12.55 1.63 19.75
N GLY A 155 -12.06 0.70 20.58
CA GLY A 155 -11.91 0.80 22.03
C GLY A 155 -10.56 1.41 22.45
N GLU A 156 -9.95 0.84 23.49
CA GLU A 156 -8.69 1.35 24.07
C GLU A 156 -7.52 1.28 23.08
N ASN A 157 -7.38 0.21 22.29
CA ASN A 157 -6.34 0.13 21.26
C ASN A 157 -6.52 1.22 20.19
N GLY A 158 -7.78 1.54 19.84
CA GLY A 158 -8.09 2.67 18.97
C GLY A 158 -7.63 4.01 19.56
N LYS A 159 -7.91 4.27 20.85
CA LYS A 159 -7.43 5.47 21.54
C LYS A 159 -5.90 5.56 21.57
N GLN A 160 -5.23 4.42 21.72
CA GLN A 160 -3.78 4.34 21.84
C GLN A 160 -3.06 4.52 20.50
N PHE A 161 -3.55 3.86 19.44
CA PHE A 161 -2.77 3.71 18.20
C PHE A 161 -3.34 4.45 16.98
N ALA A 162 -4.64 4.76 16.96
CA ALA A 162 -5.29 5.27 15.75
C ALA A 162 -4.92 6.71 15.38
N SER A 163 -4.23 7.41 16.29
CA SER A 163 -3.81 8.80 16.13
C SER A 163 -4.96 9.71 15.70
N TRP A 164 -6.13 9.55 16.35
CA TRP A 164 -7.33 10.29 15.98
C TRP A 164 -7.13 11.80 16.06
N GLY A 165 -7.61 12.52 15.05
CA GLY A 165 -7.45 13.98 14.95
C GLY A 165 -6.07 14.42 14.45
N SER A 166 -5.12 13.49 14.23
CA SER A 166 -3.79 13.76 13.69
C SER A 166 -3.59 13.01 12.38
N PRO A 167 -4.09 13.55 11.24
CA PRO A 167 -3.90 12.94 9.92
C PRO A 167 -2.42 12.70 9.60
N THR A 168 -2.14 11.54 9.02
CA THR A 168 -0.81 11.12 8.55
C THR A 168 -0.91 10.57 7.13
N TRP A 169 0.17 10.03 6.61
CA TRP A 169 0.29 9.53 5.24
C TRP A 169 0.24 8.01 5.21
N PHE A 170 -0.60 7.45 4.34
CA PHE A 170 -0.67 6.01 4.15
C PHE A 170 0.55 5.49 3.38
N SER A 171 1.20 4.46 3.91
CA SER A 171 2.40 3.84 3.33
C SER A 171 2.50 2.35 3.69
N TRP A 172 3.58 1.70 3.23
CA TRP A 172 3.89 0.33 3.66
C TRP A 172 4.21 0.24 5.16
N ASP A 173 4.57 1.34 5.80
CA ASP A 173 4.95 1.43 7.22
C ASP A 173 3.81 2.00 8.07
N ASN A 174 3.07 3.01 7.60
CA ASN A 174 1.99 3.62 8.37
C ASN A 174 0.58 3.36 7.77
N LYS A 175 -0.30 2.70 8.52
CA LYS A 175 -1.66 2.32 8.09
C LYS A 175 -2.75 3.26 8.59
N ASN A 176 -2.46 4.24 9.46
CA ASN A 176 -3.50 5.02 10.14
C ASN A 176 -4.46 5.72 9.17
N ALA A 177 -3.96 6.42 8.15
CA ALA A 177 -4.84 7.07 7.17
C ALA A 177 -5.71 6.06 6.39
N GLY A 178 -5.16 4.89 6.07
CA GLY A 178 -5.90 3.78 5.44
C GLY A 178 -7.00 3.23 6.35
N THR A 179 -6.68 2.94 7.62
CA THR A 179 -7.61 2.45 8.64
C THR A 179 -8.72 3.46 8.91
N GLN A 180 -8.39 4.75 9.02
CA GLN A 180 -9.35 5.84 9.19
C GLN A 180 -10.36 5.87 8.05
N VAL A 181 -9.89 5.85 6.80
CA VAL A 181 -10.78 5.80 5.62
C VAL A 181 -11.60 4.50 5.62
N LEU A 182 -10.99 3.35 5.85
CA LEU A 182 -11.68 2.05 5.84
C LEU A 182 -12.84 2.00 6.84
N LEU A 183 -12.59 2.34 8.10
CA LEU A 183 -13.60 2.29 9.15
C LEU A 183 -14.64 3.42 9.05
N SER A 184 -14.28 4.59 8.46
CA SER A 184 -15.24 5.67 8.23
C SER A 184 -16.44 5.22 7.39
N ARG A 185 -16.28 4.21 6.52
CA ARG A 185 -17.37 3.67 5.70
C ARG A 185 -18.49 3.11 6.55
N LEU A 186 -18.20 2.55 7.72
CA LEU A 186 -19.23 1.95 8.59
C LEU A 186 -20.18 3.01 9.13
N SER A 187 -19.62 4.18 9.48
CA SER A 187 -20.42 5.35 9.87
C SER A 187 -21.17 5.94 8.68
N LEU A 188 -20.54 6.06 7.52
CA LEU A 188 -21.17 6.64 6.32
C LEU A 188 -22.31 5.77 5.80
N PHE A 189 -22.17 4.45 5.82
CA PHE A 189 -23.16 3.53 5.24
C PHE A 189 -24.26 3.14 6.24
N GLY A 190 -24.22 3.67 7.46
CA GLY A 190 -25.23 3.40 8.49
C GLY A 190 -25.31 1.92 8.86
N ALA A 191 -24.16 1.26 9.02
CA ALA A 191 -24.13 -0.17 9.35
C ALA A 191 -24.97 -0.45 10.62
N LYS A 192 -25.85 -1.45 10.55
CA LYS A 192 -26.79 -1.77 11.64
C LYS A 192 -26.01 -2.23 12.89
N GLY A 193 -26.32 -1.64 14.04
CA GLY A 193 -25.75 -2.03 15.32
C GLY A 193 -24.36 -1.46 15.64
N VAL A 194 -23.88 -0.47 14.86
CA VAL A 194 -22.69 0.33 15.20
C VAL A 194 -23.01 1.80 15.51
N SER A 195 -24.29 2.16 15.49
CA SER A 195 -24.79 3.48 15.88
C SER A 195 -24.45 3.77 17.34
N GLY A 196 -23.63 4.81 17.58
CA GLY A 196 -23.21 5.22 18.93
C GLY A 196 -21.75 4.94 19.27
N ASN A 197 -21.03 4.13 18.49
CA ASN A 197 -19.60 3.88 18.71
C ASN A 197 -18.78 5.17 18.50
N SER A 198 -18.11 5.65 19.56
CA SER A 198 -17.32 6.88 19.55
C SER A 198 -16.05 6.75 18.71
N GLY A 199 -15.38 5.60 18.75
CA GLY A 199 -14.20 5.34 17.92
C GLY A 199 -14.50 5.45 16.43
N LEU A 200 -15.64 4.94 15.96
CA LEU A 200 -16.07 5.10 14.56
C LEU A 200 -16.29 6.58 14.17
N ARG A 201 -16.85 7.39 15.06
CA ARG A 201 -16.97 8.84 14.82
C ARG A 201 -15.59 9.49 14.71
N ASN A 202 -14.64 9.09 15.54
CA ASN A 202 -13.27 9.59 15.51
C ASN A 202 -12.54 9.16 14.23
N TYR A 203 -12.71 7.92 13.77
CA TYR A 203 -12.17 7.47 12.48
C TYR A 203 -12.76 8.25 11.31
N ARG A 204 -14.07 8.50 11.30
CA ARG A 204 -14.70 9.34 10.27
C ARG A 204 -14.13 10.76 10.31
N SER A 205 -14.07 11.39 11.48
CA SER A 205 -13.52 12.75 11.61
C SER A 205 -12.06 12.81 11.17
N SER A 206 -11.27 11.78 11.47
CA SER A 206 -9.86 11.72 11.08
C SER A 206 -9.70 11.51 9.57
N ALA A 207 -10.55 10.66 8.97
CA ALA A 207 -10.59 10.49 7.52
C ALA A 207 -10.98 11.79 6.80
N GLU A 208 -11.96 12.54 7.32
CA GLU A 208 -12.31 13.88 6.82
C GLU A 208 -11.11 14.84 6.98
N GLY A 209 -10.38 14.77 8.10
CA GLY A 209 -9.13 15.50 8.31
C GLY A 209 -8.05 15.19 7.27
N VAL A 210 -7.84 13.91 6.93
CA VAL A 210 -6.96 13.49 5.82
C VAL A 210 -7.42 14.15 4.53
N MET A 211 -8.70 14.02 4.17
CA MET A 211 -9.23 14.62 2.93
C MET A 211 -9.04 16.14 2.88
N CYS A 212 -9.30 16.83 4.00
CA CYS A 212 -9.09 18.26 4.14
C CYS A 212 -7.62 18.64 3.96
N GLY A 213 -6.67 17.87 4.50
CA GLY A 213 -5.24 18.09 4.29
C GLY A 213 -4.79 17.93 2.84
N LEU A 214 -5.47 17.06 2.08
CA LEU A 214 -5.13 16.79 0.69
C LEU A 214 -5.71 17.80 -0.31
N LEU A 215 -6.74 18.56 0.05
CA LEU A 215 -7.41 19.49 -0.85
C LEU A 215 -6.70 20.86 -0.87
N PRO A 216 -6.14 21.33 -2.00
CA PRO A 216 -5.30 22.54 -2.03
C PRO A 216 -5.99 23.83 -1.58
N LYS A 217 -7.32 23.90 -1.68
CA LYS A 217 -8.12 25.07 -1.27
C LYS A 217 -8.65 24.95 0.17
N SER A 218 -8.31 23.89 0.88
CA SER A 218 -8.69 23.71 2.27
C SER A 218 -7.83 24.61 3.16
N PRO A 219 -8.37 25.20 4.24
CA PRO A 219 -7.58 25.94 5.20
C PRO A 219 -6.55 25.06 5.94
N SER A 220 -6.76 23.73 5.96
CA SER A 220 -5.81 22.76 6.53
C SER A 220 -4.95 22.06 5.46
N ALA A 221 -4.93 22.57 4.23
CA ALA A 221 -4.16 21.96 3.15
C ALA A 221 -2.68 21.84 3.53
N THR A 222 -2.10 20.68 3.25
CA THR A 222 -0.66 20.47 3.40
C THR A 222 0.14 21.40 2.50
N SER A 223 1.20 21.99 3.05
CA SER A 223 2.20 22.75 2.30
C SER A 223 3.23 21.84 1.61
N SER A 224 3.26 20.54 1.94
CA SER A 224 4.20 19.56 1.40
C SER A 224 3.82 19.17 -0.04
N ARG A 225 4.14 20.05 -0.98
CA ARG A 225 3.85 19.90 -2.41
C ARG A 225 4.97 20.42 -3.28
N THR A 226 5.08 19.86 -4.49
CA THR A 226 5.86 20.47 -5.56
C THR A 226 5.12 21.67 -6.17
N ASP A 227 5.83 22.48 -6.96
CA ASP A 227 5.24 23.61 -7.68
C ASP A 227 4.13 23.17 -8.65
N GLY A 228 4.30 22.02 -9.31
CA GLY A 228 3.27 21.36 -10.13
C GLY A 228 2.11 20.71 -9.34
N GLY A 229 2.10 20.82 -8.01
CA GLY A 229 1.00 20.41 -7.15
C GLY A 229 0.97 18.94 -6.75
N LEU A 230 2.04 18.17 -7.02
CA LEU A 230 2.20 16.81 -6.50
C LEU A 230 2.36 16.86 -4.98
N VAL A 231 1.61 16.03 -4.24
CA VAL A 231 1.86 15.86 -2.80
C VAL A 231 3.22 15.19 -2.62
N TRP A 232 4.12 15.82 -1.86
CA TRP A 232 5.52 15.39 -1.76
C TRP A 232 5.97 15.31 -0.30
N ILE A 233 6.21 14.10 0.19
CA ILE A 233 6.40 13.83 1.64
C ILE A 233 7.79 13.30 1.97
N SER A 234 8.35 12.48 1.08
CA SER A 234 9.64 11.83 1.28
C SER A 234 10.45 11.95 0.00
N GLU A 235 11.76 12.15 0.15
CA GLU A 235 12.70 12.11 -0.97
C GLU A 235 12.88 10.69 -1.50
N TRP A 236 12.94 9.70 -0.60
CA TRP A 236 13.01 8.30 -0.99
C TRP A 236 11.63 7.83 -1.42
N ASN A 237 11.51 7.40 -2.66
CA ASN A 237 10.27 6.94 -3.24
C ASN A 237 9.11 7.95 -3.10
N ALA A 238 9.33 9.14 -3.65
CA ALA A 238 8.42 10.28 -3.55
C ALA A 238 6.97 10.00 -4.00
N LEU A 239 6.76 9.09 -4.95
CA LEU A 239 5.43 8.78 -5.50
C LEU A 239 4.56 7.88 -4.63
N GLN A 240 5.10 7.25 -3.57
CA GLN A 240 4.32 6.43 -2.64
C GLN A 240 3.13 7.21 -2.06
N HIS A 241 3.41 8.32 -1.40
CA HIS A 241 2.43 9.10 -0.65
C HIS A 241 1.37 9.81 -1.53
N PRO A 242 1.71 10.47 -2.65
CA PRO A 242 0.69 11.08 -3.51
C PRO A 242 -0.24 10.03 -4.13
N VAL A 243 0.28 8.88 -4.55
CA VAL A 243 -0.56 7.81 -5.13
C VAL A 243 -1.45 7.17 -4.07
N ALA A 244 -0.90 6.90 -2.88
CA ALA A 244 -1.68 6.44 -1.73
C ALA A 244 -2.81 7.41 -1.36
N SER A 245 -2.48 8.69 -1.23
CA SER A 245 -3.42 9.75 -0.87
C SER A 245 -4.52 9.93 -1.92
N ALA A 246 -4.14 9.88 -3.20
CA ALA A 246 -5.09 9.94 -4.31
C ALA A 246 -6.04 8.74 -4.30
N PHE A 247 -5.53 7.53 -4.03
CA PHE A 247 -6.38 6.34 -3.90
C PHE A 247 -7.38 6.49 -2.75
N LEU A 248 -6.93 6.93 -1.58
CA LEU A 248 -7.81 7.17 -0.43
C LEU A 248 -8.85 8.27 -0.72
N ALA A 249 -8.48 9.35 -1.42
CA ALA A 249 -9.41 10.40 -1.81
C ALA A 249 -10.47 9.93 -2.80
N ALA A 250 -10.08 9.12 -3.79
CA ALA A 250 -11.04 8.50 -4.71
C ALA A 250 -12.00 7.56 -3.97
N LEU A 251 -11.48 6.72 -3.07
CA LEU A 251 -12.28 5.80 -2.28
C LEU A 251 -13.26 6.54 -1.35
N TYR A 252 -12.80 7.58 -0.67
CA TYR A 252 -13.65 8.39 0.21
C TYR A 252 -14.74 9.14 -0.57
N SER A 253 -14.41 9.66 -1.76
CA SER A 253 -15.41 10.22 -2.69
C SER A 253 -16.52 9.20 -2.99
N ASP A 254 -16.17 7.95 -3.27
CA ASP A 254 -17.15 6.91 -3.58
C ASP A 254 -17.99 6.55 -2.34
N TYR A 255 -17.42 6.62 -1.13
CA TYR A 255 -18.18 6.48 0.11
C TYR A 255 -19.18 7.62 0.30
N MET A 256 -18.79 8.86 0.03
CA MET A 256 -19.69 10.00 0.09
C MET A 256 -20.86 9.86 -0.90
N LEU A 257 -20.58 9.44 -2.14
CA LEU A 257 -21.62 9.22 -3.15
C LEU A 257 -22.57 8.10 -2.75
N THR A 258 -22.04 6.98 -2.26
CA THR A 258 -22.85 5.84 -1.81
C THR A 258 -23.75 6.19 -0.62
N SER A 259 -23.24 6.98 0.33
CA SER A 259 -23.96 7.41 1.53
C SER A 259 -24.82 8.67 1.33
N GLN A 260 -24.84 9.23 0.12
CA GLN A 260 -25.48 10.51 -0.18
C GLN A 260 -24.96 11.68 0.69
N THR A 261 -23.72 11.59 1.16
CA THR A 261 -23.04 12.68 1.87
C THR A 261 -22.66 13.75 0.85
N ALA A 262 -23.39 14.86 0.84
CA ALA A 262 -23.24 15.90 -0.18
C ALA A 262 -21.89 16.66 -0.10
N LYS A 263 -21.33 16.82 1.10
CA LYS A 263 -20.10 17.58 1.34
C LYS A 263 -19.39 17.14 2.62
N ILE A 264 -18.08 17.36 2.66
CA ILE A 264 -17.28 17.44 3.90
C ILE A 264 -16.97 18.90 4.21
N THR A 265 -16.76 19.21 5.48
CA THR A 265 -16.42 20.56 5.96
C THR A 265 -14.98 20.59 6.44
N CYS A 266 -14.21 21.56 5.94
CA CYS A 266 -12.82 21.80 6.33
C CYS A 266 -12.71 23.24 6.81
N GLY A 267 -12.85 23.47 8.12
CA GLY A 267 -12.99 24.82 8.67
C GLY A 267 -14.24 25.53 8.15
N ASP A 268 -14.06 26.70 7.54
CA ASP A 268 -15.10 27.51 6.90
C ASP A 268 -15.39 27.07 5.44
N HIS A 269 -14.61 26.14 4.89
CA HIS A 269 -14.76 25.65 3.52
C HIS A 269 -15.54 24.33 3.46
N SER A 270 -16.19 24.08 2.33
CA SER A 270 -16.95 22.85 2.07
C SER A 270 -16.54 22.24 0.73
N PHE A 271 -16.37 20.93 0.68
CA PHE A 271 -15.92 20.21 -0.52
C PHE A 271 -16.87 19.07 -0.88
N LYS A 272 -17.13 18.91 -2.18
CA LYS A 272 -17.99 17.87 -2.73
C LYS A 272 -17.17 16.61 -3.04
N PRO A 273 -17.81 15.43 -3.22
CA PRO A 273 -17.13 14.23 -3.70
C PRO A 273 -16.33 14.47 -4.99
N SER A 274 -16.87 15.29 -5.90
CA SER A 274 -16.19 15.66 -7.15
C SER A 274 -14.85 16.36 -6.94
N ASP A 275 -14.64 17.06 -5.84
CA ASP A 275 -13.39 17.77 -5.55
C ASP A 275 -12.30 16.78 -5.12
N LEU A 276 -12.66 15.77 -4.32
CA LEU A 276 -11.78 14.65 -3.98
C LEU A 276 -11.40 13.82 -5.22
N ARG A 277 -12.39 13.53 -6.09
CA ARG A 277 -12.14 12.79 -7.33
C ARG A 277 -11.26 13.57 -8.31
N LYS A 278 -11.42 14.90 -8.40
CA LYS A 278 -10.54 15.79 -9.18
C LYS A 278 -9.11 15.79 -8.66
N LEU A 279 -8.93 15.87 -7.34
CA LEU A 279 -7.62 15.73 -6.71
C LEU A 279 -6.99 14.37 -7.07
N ALA A 280 -7.70 13.27 -6.86
CA ALA A 280 -7.19 11.93 -7.15
C ALA A 280 -6.76 11.81 -8.63
N LYS A 281 -7.59 12.31 -9.55
CA LYS A 281 -7.25 12.36 -10.97
C LYS A 281 -6.03 13.23 -11.24
N SER A 282 -5.86 14.37 -10.56
CA SER A 282 -4.70 15.25 -10.78
C SER A 282 -3.38 14.58 -10.42
N GLN A 283 -3.33 13.80 -9.32
CA GLN A 283 -2.13 13.07 -8.94
C GLN A 283 -1.86 11.91 -9.91
N ALA A 284 -2.89 11.20 -10.37
CA ALA A 284 -2.75 10.18 -11.41
C ALA A 284 -2.26 10.78 -12.73
N ASP A 285 -2.85 11.89 -13.18
CA ASP A 285 -2.44 12.61 -14.39
C ASP A 285 -0.97 13.05 -14.26
N TYR A 286 -0.54 13.55 -13.10
CA TYR A 286 0.86 13.90 -12.85
C TYR A 286 1.77 12.69 -13.03
N VAL A 287 1.44 11.55 -12.41
CA VAL A 287 2.20 10.30 -12.55
C VAL A 287 2.27 9.85 -14.01
N LEU A 288 1.20 10.04 -14.79
CA LEU A 288 1.09 9.58 -16.18
C LEU A 288 1.59 10.59 -17.21
N GLY A 289 2.18 11.71 -16.80
CA GLY A 289 2.89 12.64 -17.71
C GLY A 289 2.38 14.07 -17.73
N LYS A 290 1.32 14.42 -16.99
CA LYS A 290 0.90 15.82 -16.80
C LYS A 290 1.73 16.49 -15.70
N ASN A 291 3.03 16.54 -15.93
CA ASN A 291 4.04 17.13 -15.06
C ASN A 291 5.02 17.98 -15.91
N PRO A 292 5.88 18.81 -15.30
CA PRO A 292 6.80 19.68 -16.05
C PRO A 292 7.72 18.94 -17.03
N LEU A 293 8.06 17.68 -16.75
CA LEU A 293 8.93 16.85 -17.60
C LEU A 293 8.20 16.23 -18.79
N LYS A 294 6.86 16.34 -18.84
CA LYS A 294 5.98 15.67 -19.82
C LYS A 294 6.31 14.18 -19.95
N MET A 295 6.54 13.53 -18.81
CA MET A 295 7.09 12.17 -18.72
C MET A 295 6.25 11.32 -17.78
N SER A 296 5.81 10.15 -18.22
CA SER A 296 5.18 9.17 -17.34
C SER A 296 6.21 8.58 -16.38
N PHE A 297 5.90 8.50 -15.10
CA PHE A 297 6.67 7.73 -14.11
C PHE A 297 6.22 6.27 -14.03
N LEU A 298 5.18 5.88 -14.77
CA LEU A 298 4.80 4.48 -14.98
C LEU A 298 5.57 3.93 -16.18
N VAL A 299 6.49 3.01 -15.93
CA VAL A 299 7.39 2.46 -16.96
C VAL A 299 6.60 1.77 -18.07
N GLY A 300 6.92 2.09 -19.32
CA GLY A 300 6.26 1.54 -20.51
C GLY A 300 4.90 2.17 -20.85
N TYR A 301 4.50 3.26 -20.16
CA TYR A 301 3.28 4.00 -20.47
C TYR A 301 3.59 5.38 -21.08
N GLY A 302 2.88 5.73 -22.15
CA GLY A 302 3.07 6.98 -22.89
C GLY A 302 4.36 7.02 -23.74
N ASP A 303 4.60 8.14 -24.41
CA ASP A 303 5.72 8.28 -25.36
C ASP A 303 7.07 8.55 -24.67
N LYS A 304 7.05 8.98 -23.40
CA LYS A 304 8.24 9.31 -22.60
C LYS A 304 8.10 8.75 -21.19
N TYR A 305 8.97 7.83 -20.81
CA TYR A 305 9.00 7.15 -19.51
C TYR A 305 10.44 6.74 -19.13
N PRO A 306 10.74 6.43 -17.85
CA PRO A 306 12.08 6.03 -17.41
C PRO A 306 12.63 4.82 -18.14
N GLN A 307 13.84 4.94 -18.67
CA GLN A 307 14.52 3.87 -19.39
C GLN A 307 15.66 3.25 -18.56
N TYR A 308 16.10 3.88 -17.47
CA TYR A 308 17.24 3.47 -16.66
C TYR A 308 16.81 3.11 -15.23
N VAL A 309 15.86 2.19 -15.13
CA VAL A 309 15.24 1.77 -13.86
C VAL A 309 16.21 0.94 -13.03
N HIS A 310 16.33 1.21 -11.71
CA HIS A 310 17.15 0.45 -10.76
C HIS A 310 16.53 -0.93 -10.50
N HIS A 311 16.71 -1.86 -11.44
CA HIS A 311 16.08 -3.19 -11.38
C HIS A 311 16.93 -4.23 -12.13
N ARG A 312 17.51 -5.18 -11.39
CA ARG A 312 18.42 -6.22 -11.91
C ARG A 312 17.86 -6.92 -13.15
N GLY A 313 16.69 -7.53 -13.04
CA GLY A 313 16.06 -8.25 -14.15
C GLY A 313 15.67 -7.37 -15.36
N ALA A 314 15.57 -6.06 -15.18
CA ALA A 314 15.27 -5.14 -16.28
C ALA A 314 16.56 -4.71 -17.00
N SER A 315 17.62 -4.47 -16.22
CA SER A 315 18.91 -3.98 -16.70
C SER A 315 19.77 -5.03 -17.43
N ILE A 316 19.51 -6.32 -17.22
CA ILE A 316 20.32 -7.41 -17.75
C ILE A 316 19.61 -8.09 -18.93
N PRO A 317 20.25 -8.27 -20.11
CA PRO A 317 19.63 -8.95 -21.25
C PRO A 317 19.10 -10.35 -20.95
N ALA A 318 18.01 -10.71 -21.62
CA ALA A 318 17.29 -11.97 -21.39
C ALA A 318 18.08 -13.24 -21.78
N ASP A 319 19.17 -13.11 -22.51
CA ASP A 319 20.08 -14.18 -22.92
C ASP A 319 21.44 -14.12 -22.21
N ALA A 320 21.67 -13.11 -21.36
CA ALA A 320 22.92 -12.97 -20.64
C ALA A 320 23.03 -13.98 -19.49
N THR A 321 24.16 -14.68 -19.43
CA THR A 321 24.65 -15.32 -18.22
C THR A 321 25.37 -14.27 -17.38
N THR A 322 25.06 -14.23 -16.09
CA THR A 322 25.62 -13.25 -15.14
C THR A 322 26.09 -13.95 -13.89
N GLY A 323 27.22 -13.52 -13.34
CA GLY A 323 27.55 -13.74 -11.94
C GLY A 323 27.33 -12.48 -11.09
N CYS A 324 27.49 -12.66 -9.79
CA CYS A 324 27.28 -11.63 -8.76
C CYS A 324 28.02 -10.31 -9.06
N THR A 325 29.35 -10.35 -9.23
CA THR A 325 30.18 -9.13 -9.36
C THR A 325 30.32 -8.62 -10.79
N ASP A 326 30.46 -9.51 -11.77
CA ASP A 326 30.59 -9.15 -13.19
C ASP A 326 29.29 -8.54 -13.77
N GLY A 327 28.16 -8.80 -13.11
CA GLY A 327 26.88 -8.23 -13.49
C GLY A 327 26.74 -6.73 -13.24
N PHE A 328 27.57 -6.11 -12.39
CA PHE A 328 27.54 -4.65 -12.13
C PHE A 328 27.78 -3.80 -13.38
N LYS A 329 28.40 -4.36 -14.43
CA LYS A 329 28.49 -3.71 -15.74
C LYS A 329 27.10 -3.30 -16.30
N TRP A 330 26.03 -4.01 -15.92
CA TRP A 330 24.66 -3.69 -16.31
C TRP A 330 24.05 -2.60 -15.43
N LEU A 331 24.47 -2.49 -14.16
CA LEU A 331 24.13 -1.34 -13.31
C LEU A 331 24.77 -0.06 -13.83
N ASP A 332 26.00 -0.14 -14.32
CA ASP A 332 26.80 1.00 -14.76
C ASP A 332 26.71 1.31 -16.26
N SER A 333 26.01 0.47 -17.03
CA SER A 333 25.83 0.65 -18.48
C SER A 333 25.20 2.00 -18.83
N THR A 334 25.63 2.64 -19.91
CA THR A 334 25.02 3.87 -20.45
C THR A 334 23.83 3.61 -21.37
N GLU A 335 23.59 2.35 -21.73
CA GLU A 335 22.46 1.93 -22.57
C GLU A 335 21.17 1.78 -21.76
N PRO A 336 19.98 2.05 -22.32
CA PRO A 336 18.73 1.84 -21.61
C PRO A 336 18.55 0.38 -21.17
N ASN A 337 17.69 0.14 -20.17
CA ASN A 337 17.39 -1.21 -19.72
C ASN A 337 16.87 -2.07 -20.89
N PRO A 338 17.50 -3.22 -21.20
CA PRO A 338 17.13 -4.05 -22.34
C PRO A 338 15.74 -4.69 -22.20
N ASN A 339 15.27 -4.91 -20.97
CA ASN A 339 13.90 -5.38 -20.72
C ASN A 339 13.08 -4.26 -20.08
N VAL A 340 12.00 -3.85 -20.74
CA VAL A 340 11.09 -2.83 -20.20
C VAL A 340 10.32 -3.41 -19.01
N ALA A 341 10.49 -2.82 -17.83
CA ALA A 341 9.74 -3.18 -16.61
C ALA A 341 8.31 -2.62 -16.65
N VAL A 342 7.52 -3.02 -17.65
CA VAL A 342 6.18 -2.48 -17.93
C VAL A 342 5.30 -2.49 -16.68
N GLY A 343 4.73 -1.33 -16.35
CA GLY A 343 3.86 -1.15 -15.20
C GLY A 343 4.58 -0.93 -13.87
N GLY A 344 5.92 -0.97 -13.84
CA GLY A 344 6.70 -0.57 -12.69
C GLY A 344 6.55 0.93 -12.43
N LEU A 345 6.04 1.30 -11.26
CA LEU A 345 5.99 2.70 -10.82
C LEU A 345 7.27 3.03 -10.05
N VAL A 346 8.12 3.85 -10.65
CA VAL A 346 9.39 4.31 -10.05
C VAL A 346 9.17 5.23 -8.85
N GLY A 347 10.24 5.53 -8.12
CA GLY A 347 10.23 6.46 -6.98
C GLY A 347 9.76 7.88 -7.32
N GLY A 348 10.09 8.38 -8.52
CA GLY A 348 9.60 9.65 -9.06
C GLY A 348 10.45 10.87 -8.67
N PRO A 349 9.91 12.09 -8.84
CA PRO A 349 10.72 13.31 -8.85
C PRO A 349 11.11 13.79 -7.45
N PHE A 350 12.20 14.56 -7.38
CA PHE A 350 12.52 15.35 -6.20
C PHE A 350 11.55 16.52 -6.04
N LEU A 351 11.62 17.22 -4.90
CA LEU A 351 10.71 18.32 -4.58
C LEU A 351 10.69 19.43 -5.64
N ASN A 352 11.85 19.71 -6.24
CA ASN A 352 12.01 20.68 -7.33
C ASN A 352 11.58 20.14 -8.72
N GLU A 353 10.84 19.03 -8.75
CA GLU A 353 10.30 18.38 -9.95
C GLU A 353 11.34 17.86 -10.93
N THR A 354 12.59 17.73 -10.48
CA THR A 354 13.66 17.08 -11.26
C THR A 354 13.60 15.57 -11.13
N TYR A 355 13.92 14.87 -12.22
CA TYR A 355 14.05 13.42 -12.29
C TYR A 355 15.31 13.07 -13.07
N ILE A 356 16.23 12.35 -12.41
CA ILE A 356 17.46 11.87 -13.05
C ILE A 356 17.25 10.39 -13.37
N ASP A 357 16.97 10.10 -14.64
CA ASP A 357 16.77 8.75 -15.16
C ASP A 357 18.12 8.02 -15.21
N SER A 358 18.50 7.44 -14.07
CA SER A 358 19.77 6.75 -13.86
C SER A 358 19.55 5.56 -12.93
N ARG A 359 20.10 4.39 -13.31
CA ARG A 359 19.99 3.18 -12.49
C ARG A 359 20.63 3.38 -11.13
N ASN A 360 21.71 4.14 -11.01
CA ASN A 360 22.36 4.38 -9.72
C ASN A 360 21.58 5.34 -8.80
N ASN A 361 20.50 5.95 -9.29
CA ASN A 361 19.62 6.81 -8.50
C ASN A 361 18.40 6.04 -7.98
N SER A 362 18.61 5.08 -7.07
CA SER A 362 17.54 4.24 -6.53
C SER A 362 16.40 5.04 -5.88
N LYS A 363 16.70 6.20 -5.27
CA LYS A 363 15.68 7.14 -4.72
C LYS A 363 14.53 7.43 -5.69
N GLN A 364 14.87 7.68 -6.95
CA GLN A 364 13.93 8.09 -8.00
C GLN A 364 13.60 6.96 -8.96
N ALA A 365 14.57 6.12 -9.30
CA ALA A 365 14.50 5.14 -10.38
C ALA A 365 14.14 3.72 -9.93
N GLU A 366 14.02 3.45 -8.62
CA GLU A 366 13.62 2.13 -8.13
C GLU A 366 12.09 1.96 -8.21
N PRO A 367 11.60 0.91 -8.90
CA PRO A 367 10.20 0.54 -8.87
C PRO A 367 9.93 -0.37 -7.68
N THR A 368 8.86 -0.10 -6.93
CA THR A 368 8.52 -0.92 -5.75
C THR A 368 7.17 -1.60 -5.91
N THR A 369 7.01 -2.73 -5.22
CA THR A 369 5.77 -3.52 -5.23
C THR A 369 4.61 -2.75 -4.58
N TYR A 370 4.87 -2.03 -3.48
CA TYR A 370 3.85 -1.25 -2.78
C TYR A 370 3.37 -0.04 -3.60
N ASN A 371 4.25 0.62 -4.38
CA ASN A 371 3.83 1.65 -5.34
C ASN A 371 2.94 1.06 -6.43
N SER A 372 3.38 -0.06 -7.00
CA SER A 372 2.67 -0.76 -8.07
C SER A 372 1.29 -1.22 -7.60
N ALA A 373 1.16 -1.67 -6.35
CA ALA A 373 -0.13 -2.01 -5.75
C ALA A 373 -1.07 -0.80 -5.64
N LEU A 374 -0.57 0.34 -5.15
CA LEU A 374 -1.36 1.55 -4.97
C LEU A 374 -1.80 2.18 -6.28
N ILE A 375 -0.94 2.23 -7.31
CA ILE A 375 -1.32 2.80 -8.60
C ILE A 375 -2.39 1.95 -9.29
N VAL A 376 -2.34 0.62 -9.17
CA VAL A 376 -3.41 -0.26 -9.66
C VAL A 376 -4.73 0.04 -8.95
N GLY A 377 -4.69 0.23 -7.61
CA GLY A 377 -5.87 0.63 -6.84
C GLY A 377 -6.45 1.97 -7.28
N LEU A 378 -5.59 2.98 -7.45
CA LEU A 378 -5.97 4.32 -7.92
C LEU A 378 -6.59 4.28 -9.31
N LEU A 379 -5.91 3.68 -10.29
CA LEU A 379 -6.41 3.62 -11.68
C LEU A 379 -7.72 2.84 -11.77
N SER A 380 -7.85 1.73 -11.03
CA SER A 380 -9.09 0.97 -10.93
C SER A 380 -10.24 1.84 -10.40
N SER A 381 -10.01 2.63 -9.35
CA SER A 381 -11.02 3.54 -8.80
C SER A 381 -11.46 4.64 -9.79
N LEU A 382 -10.52 5.16 -10.58
CA LEU A 382 -10.77 6.24 -11.53
C LEU A 382 -11.52 5.76 -12.79
N VAL A 383 -11.21 4.56 -13.27
CA VAL A 383 -11.81 3.96 -14.49
C VAL A 383 -13.20 3.37 -14.22
N THR A 384 -13.51 3.01 -12.97
CA THR A 384 -14.80 2.39 -12.62
C THR A 384 -15.99 3.30 -13.00
N THR A 385 -16.94 2.76 -13.76
CA THR A 385 -18.16 3.46 -14.21
C THR A 385 -19.24 3.59 -13.13
N SER A 386 -19.15 2.79 -12.06
CA SER A 386 -20.03 2.85 -10.89
C SER A 386 -19.30 3.47 -9.69
N SER A 387 -19.73 4.65 -9.27
CA SER A 387 -19.24 5.28 -8.04
C SER A 387 -19.91 4.75 -6.75
N ALA A 388 -20.85 3.81 -6.87
CA ALA A 388 -21.54 3.21 -5.74
C ALA A 388 -20.80 1.96 -5.24
N VAL A 389 -20.23 2.03 -4.03
CA VAL A 389 -19.49 0.93 -3.40
C VAL A 389 -20.43 0.15 -2.49
N LYS A 390 -20.68 -1.12 -2.80
CA LYS A 390 -21.47 -2.01 -1.93
C LYS A 390 -20.70 -2.38 -0.65
N SER A 391 -21.43 -2.53 0.46
CA SER A 391 -20.96 -3.20 1.68
C SER A 391 -20.27 -4.53 1.36
N PHE A 392 -19.32 -4.96 2.20
CA PHE A 392 -18.64 -6.25 2.05
C PHE A 392 -19.52 -7.47 2.44
N THR A 393 -20.69 -7.19 3.02
CA THR A 393 -21.69 -8.16 3.47
C THR A 393 -22.49 -8.75 2.34
#